data_AF-A0A9P5BVC5-F1
#
_entry.id   AF-A0A9P5BVC5-F1
#
_cell.length_a   1.000
_cell.length_b   1.000
_cell.length_c   1.000
_cell.angle_alpha   90.00
_cell.angle_beta   90.00
_cell.angle_gamma   90.00
#
_symmetry.space_group_name_H-M   'P 1'
#
loop_
_entity.id
_entity.type
_entity.pdbx_description
1 polymer ?
#
loop_
_entity_poly.entity_id
_entity_poly.type
_entity_poly.pdbx_seq_one_letter_code
_entity_poly.pdbx_strand_id
1 'polypeptide(L)'
;MGFRSSTNMVRFTPLRLLCAAVILCVFYLHSSLRDLVPYVERGYDILQDRPTPARPAQTQIRFGEECSPFQSGVMEDVTIVLKIGAGEATTKLPAYLNRLGRCKQDLLVFSDRKATVQSFDVIDALSHVRPEYKWENADFNVYDSIQAANETADKSPDGWKLDKYKFLPMMEWTSYLRPDSHWYLFIETDTYVNYDNLYRFLTHFNPKSAHYFGSPVWPKKNAPFAHGGSGFILSRGALDKLMARGRMFAENHHFPGTHFFGENVAESCCGDEMLAQVLKKSGVLLRGYWPMFNGDKPPTMKFGPEQWCEAIMTMHHLQEEDYTGLSQWEQARKHPERALMFEELFNLIEPRLQGKADDWTNMSEDVIHTKGKPVRSFDNCERAFQETKRLLASEINVEIAEEKDACKIAEGLYVCYPDSSIDTIEPPHLRPLNYKEVRIQRLAKRFQPTFSTPGITWIKAVHVPTNTIIGTACWTGPDAPIVCPNRRDAFTFYGWREKLGWSDAQIDELFAHVDHDAWSGRHQRDDAVRKELLGGEKHWYLSLLLTWPEWQGRGVARRLLNWGIDKADAEDPPTAMYLETSAKAKRVYEHVGFVQQGEGKVMIRRGPKAAADVKE
;
A
#
# COMPACT_ATOMS: atom_id res chain seq x y z
N MET A 1 -64.72 16.05 38.60
CA MET A 1 -64.08 16.97 37.63
C MET A 1 -63.06 16.18 36.83
N GLY A 2 -63.30 15.98 35.54
CA GLY A 2 -62.46 15.15 34.68
C GLY A 2 -61.22 15.89 34.18
N PHE A 3 -60.06 15.23 34.22
CA PHE A 3 -58.86 15.64 33.52
C PHE A 3 -58.83 14.95 32.15
N ARG A 4 -58.95 15.73 31.07
CA ARG A 4 -58.72 15.29 29.69
C ARG A 4 -57.22 15.17 29.45
N SER A 5 -56.76 13.96 29.12
CA SER A 5 -55.44 13.73 28.50
C SER A 5 -55.54 14.02 27.00
N SER A 6 -54.82 15.04 26.52
CA SER A 6 -54.68 15.34 25.09
C SER A 6 -53.40 14.72 24.56
N THR A 7 -53.49 13.50 24.01
CA THR A 7 -52.43 12.90 23.20
C THR A 7 -52.43 13.55 21.82
N ASN A 8 -51.49 14.46 21.58
CA ASN A 8 -51.17 14.97 20.23
C ASN A 8 -50.49 13.86 19.41
N MET A 9 -51.27 13.10 18.64
CA MET A 9 -50.73 12.29 17.56
C MET A 9 -50.22 13.21 16.45
N VAL A 10 -48.90 13.33 16.33
CA VAL A 10 -48.25 13.97 15.18
C VAL A 10 -48.50 13.07 13.96
N ARG A 11 -49.50 13.42 13.14
CA ARG A 11 -49.70 12.78 11.84
C ARG A 11 -48.52 13.14 10.94
N PHE A 12 -47.70 12.15 10.61
CA PHE A 12 -46.66 12.31 9.61
C PHE A 12 -47.33 12.55 8.24
N THR A 13 -47.08 13.73 7.67
CA THR A 13 -47.52 14.02 6.31
C THR A 13 -46.77 13.11 5.31
N PRO A 14 -47.36 12.80 4.14
CA PRO A 14 -46.72 11.98 3.11
C PRO A 14 -45.32 12.48 2.75
N LEU A 15 -45.12 13.81 2.77
CA LEU A 15 -43.83 14.46 2.53
C LEU A 15 -42.78 14.12 3.61
N ARG A 16 -43.17 14.02 4.89
CA ARG A 16 -42.23 13.67 5.97
C ARG A 16 -41.83 12.20 5.93
N LEU A 17 -42.75 11.32 5.54
CA LEU A 17 -42.44 9.90 5.30
C LEU A 17 -41.50 9.73 4.10
N LEU A 18 -41.72 10.51 3.02
CA LEU A 18 -40.83 10.53 1.86
C LEU A 18 -39.42 11.04 2.24
N CYS A 19 -39.32 12.13 2.99
CA CYS A 19 -38.02 12.63 3.46
C CYS A 19 -37.31 11.62 4.37
N ALA A 20 -38.02 10.97 5.29
CA ALA A 20 -37.43 9.93 6.14
C ALA A 20 -36.96 8.73 5.33
N ALA A 21 -37.73 8.30 4.33
CA ALA A 21 -37.36 7.21 3.42
C ALA A 21 -36.15 7.58 2.54
N VAL A 22 -36.07 8.81 2.05
CA VAL A 22 -34.90 9.30 1.29
C VAL A 22 -33.67 9.35 2.18
N ILE A 23 -33.77 9.84 3.42
CA ILE A 23 -32.65 9.87 4.36
C ILE A 23 -32.18 8.45 4.69
N LEU A 24 -33.11 7.51 4.93
CA LEU A 24 -32.79 6.11 5.17
C LEU A 24 -32.17 5.44 3.94
N CYS A 25 -32.68 5.70 2.73
CA CYS A 25 -32.09 5.20 1.49
C CYS A 25 -30.71 5.78 1.24
N VAL A 26 -30.48 7.07 1.50
CA VAL A 26 -29.16 7.69 1.39
C VAL A 26 -28.21 7.09 2.43
N PHE A 27 -28.64 6.91 3.68
CA PHE A 27 -27.84 6.25 4.72
C PHE A 27 -27.49 4.80 4.34
N TYR A 28 -28.48 4.04 3.86
CA TYR A 28 -28.30 2.63 3.48
C TYR A 28 -27.45 2.47 2.22
N LEU A 29 -27.58 3.38 1.25
CA LEU A 29 -26.71 3.44 0.07
C LEU A 29 -25.29 3.86 0.45
N HIS A 30 -25.11 4.82 1.37
CA HIS A 30 -23.78 5.22 1.84
C HIS A 30 -23.09 4.14 2.69
N SER A 31 -23.84 3.42 3.53
CA SER A 31 -23.30 2.30 4.30
C SER A 31 -22.97 1.11 3.41
N SER A 32 -23.84 0.76 2.46
CA SER A 32 -23.62 -0.37 1.55
C SER A 32 -22.54 -0.09 0.50
N LEU A 33 -22.32 1.18 0.11
CA LEU A 33 -21.21 1.58 -0.76
C LEU A 33 -19.86 1.53 -0.04
N ARG A 34 -19.82 1.71 1.29
CA ARG A 34 -18.61 1.50 2.10
C ARG A 34 -18.16 0.04 2.08
N ASP A 35 -19.11 -0.90 2.06
CA ASP A 35 -18.82 -2.34 2.04
C ASP A 35 -18.45 -2.89 0.64
N LEU A 36 -18.69 -2.10 -0.44
CA LEU A 36 -18.41 -2.48 -1.83
C LEU A 36 -17.05 -1.99 -2.35
N VAL A 37 -16.40 -1.06 -1.65
CA VAL A 37 -14.99 -0.75 -1.86
C VAL A 37 -14.23 -1.53 -0.80
N PRO A 38 -13.44 -2.56 -1.14
CA PRO A 38 -12.54 -3.16 -0.17
C PRO A 38 -11.45 -2.13 0.14
N TYR A 39 -11.74 -1.18 1.02
CA TYR A 39 -10.70 -0.66 1.88
C TYR A 39 -10.25 -1.88 2.65
N VAL A 40 -9.09 -2.43 2.26
CA VAL A 40 -8.32 -3.32 3.13
C VAL A 40 -8.24 -2.59 4.46
N GLU A 41 -8.99 -3.05 5.46
CA GLU A 41 -8.88 -2.51 6.80
C GLU A 41 -7.41 -2.70 7.18
N ARG A 42 -6.72 -1.58 7.34
CA ARG A 42 -5.32 -1.55 7.79
C ARG A 42 -5.25 -2.38 9.07
N GLY A 43 -4.42 -3.42 9.10
CA GLY A 43 -4.26 -4.32 10.25
C GLY A 43 -3.52 -3.68 11.44
N TYR A 44 -3.67 -2.38 11.62
CA TYR A 44 -2.96 -1.54 12.58
C TYR A 44 -3.82 -0.34 12.98
N ASP A 45 -3.56 0.22 14.16
CA ASP A 45 -4.29 1.35 14.70
C ASP A 45 -3.92 2.64 13.97
N ILE A 46 -4.94 3.41 13.59
CA ILE A 46 -4.77 4.78 13.08
C ILE A 46 -4.97 5.73 14.26
N LEU A 47 -4.23 6.84 14.30
CA LEU A 47 -4.46 7.92 15.25
C LEU A 47 -5.80 8.65 14.93
N GLN A 48 -6.93 8.01 15.19
CA GLN A 48 -8.28 8.58 15.09
C GLN A 48 -8.77 9.13 16.43
N ASP A 49 -8.19 8.64 17.53
CA ASP A 49 -8.42 9.14 18.88
C ASP A 49 -7.96 10.60 18.95
N ARG A 50 -8.90 11.54 18.80
CA ARG A 50 -8.74 12.95 19.20
C ARG A 50 -9.39 13.16 20.58
N PRO A 51 -8.85 12.62 21.68
CA PRO A 51 -9.24 13.13 22.98
C PRO A 51 -8.77 14.58 23.06
N THR A 52 -9.52 15.39 23.80
CA THR A 52 -9.08 16.74 24.16
C THR A 52 -7.67 16.63 24.77
N PRO A 53 -6.68 17.44 24.33
CA PRO A 53 -5.31 17.34 24.82
C PRO A 53 -5.29 17.28 26.34
N ALA A 54 -4.69 16.24 26.91
CA ALA A 54 -4.65 16.07 28.38
C ALA A 54 -3.82 17.17 29.07
N ARG A 55 -2.99 17.88 28.29
CA ARG A 55 -2.28 19.09 28.70
C ARG A 55 -2.79 20.30 27.90
N PRO A 56 -3.08 21.45 28.53
CA PRO A 56 -3.24 22.70 27.79
C PRO A 56 -1.96 22.99 27.01
N ALA A 57 -2.09 23.44 25.76
CA ALA A 57 -0.98 23.86 24.90
C ALA A 57 -0.30 25.11 25.48
N GLN A 58 0.51 24.93 26.53
CA GLN A 58 1.19 26.05 27.21
C GLN A 58 2.47 26.49 26.48
N THR A 59 2.97 25.69 25.53
CA THR A 59 4.19 26.02 24.77
C THR A 59 4.06 25.52 23.33
N GLN A 60 4.01 26.43 22.35
CA GLN A 60 4.14 26.04 20.94
C GLN A 60 5.61 25.65 20.67
N ILE A 61 5.90 24.35 20.66
CA ILE A 61 7.24 23.86 20.30
C ILE A 61 7.37 23.89 18.79
N ARG A 62 8.42 24.55 18.29
CA ARG A 62 8.69 24.67 16.86
C ARG A 62 9.20 23.33 16.32
N PHE A 63 8.84 23.03 15.07
CA PHE A 63 9.45 21.91 14.35
C PHE A 63 10.82 22.34 13.80
N GLY A 64 11.70 21.37 13.59
CA GLY A 64 12.92 21.56 12.81
C GLY A 64 14.12 22.13 13.57
N GLU A 65 13.96 22.43 14.85
CA GLU A 65 15.06 22.84 15.73
C GLU A 65 15.68 21.61 16.44
N GLU A 66 17.02 21.49 16.40
CA GLU A 66 17.73 20.37 17.05
C GLU A 66 17.40 20.31 18.55
N CYS A 67 17.00 19.13 19.02
CA CYS A 67 16.58 18.89 20.41
C CYS A 67 15.43 19.78 20.92
N SER A 68 14.60 20.41 20.06
CA SER A 68 13.55 21.36 20.49
C SER A 68 12.61 20.83 21.58
N PRO A 69 12.12 19.58 21.53
CA PRO A 69 11.27 19.03 22.59
C PRO A 69 11.98 18.90 23.95
N PHE A 70 13.30 18.68 23.95
CA PHE A 70 14.08 18.58 25.18
C PHE A 70 14.43 19.95 25.74
N GLN A 71 14.85 20.89 24.89
CA GLN A 71 15.19 22.26 25.32
C GLN A 71 13.99 23.01 25.91
N SER A 72 12.78 22.67 25.47
CA SER A 72 11.53 23.24 25.97
C SER A 72 10.98 22.56 27.23
N GLY A 73 11.64 21.51 27.74
CA GLY A 73 11.25 20.78 28.94
C GLY A 73 10.06 19.84 28.77
N VAL A 74 9.46 19.72 27.58
CA VAL A 74 8.26 18.87 27.37
C VAL A 74 8.57 17.37 27.38
N MET A 75 9.86 17.01 27.40
CA MET A 75 10.35 15.63 27.46
C MET A 75 10.89 15.23 28.85
N GLU A 76 10.80 16.10 29.87
CA GLU A 76 11.31 15.81 31.22
C GLU A 76 10.62 14.62 31.92
N ASP A 77 9.39 14.29 31.51
CA ASP A 77 8.62 13.16 32.02
C ASP A 77 8.70 11.91 31.14
N VAL A 78 9.62 11.90 30.18
CA VAL A 78 9.88 10.76 29.27
C VAL A 78 11.25 10.18 29.56
N THR A 79 11.29 8.95 30.06
CA THR A 79 12.53 8.19 30.22
C THR A 79 12.80 7.37 28.96
N ILE A 80 14.01 7.48 28.42
CA ILE A 80 14.52 6.63 27.36
C ILE A 80 15.24 5.45 28.01
N VAL A 81 14.83 4.25 27.65
CA VAL A 81 15.40 3.00 28.14
C VAL A 81 16.13 2.30 27.00
N LEU A 82 17.45 2.33 27.05
CA LEU A 82 18.32 1.77 26.04
C LEU A 82 18.75 0.35 26.43
N LYS A 83 18.42 -0.64 25.61
CA LYS A 83 18.90 -2.02 25.77
C LYS A 83 20.11 -2.26 24.89
N ILE A 84 21.19 -2.78 25.47
CA ILE A 84 22.43 -3.12 24.75
C ILE A 84 22.95 -4.50 25.17
N GLY A 85 23.88 -5.06 24.40
CA GLY A 85 24.75 -6.16 24.84
C GLY A 85 26.00 -5.64 25.56
N ALA A 86 26.70 -6.47 26.34
CA ALA A 86 27.95 -6.05 26.99
C ALA A 86 29.04 -5.63 25.99
N GLY A 87 29.10 -6.27 24.81
CA GLY A 87 30.03 -5.87 23.74
C GLY A 87 29.74 -4.48 23.16
N GLU A 88 28.45 -4.12 23.07
CA GLU A 88 28.02 -2.83 22.52
C GLU A 88 28.34 -1.63 23.43
N ALA A 89 28.62 -1.88 24.72
CA ALA A 89 28.89 -0.83 25.69
C ALA A 89 30.13 0.00 25.33
N THR A 90 31.14 -0.59 24.71
CA THR A 90 32.37 0.11 24.32
C THR A 90 32.39 0.53 22.85
N THR A 91 31.52 -0.03 22.01
CA THR A 91 31.59 0.12 20.55
C THR A 91 30.45 0.97 19.98
N LYS A 92 29.21 0.73 20.40
CA LYS A 92 28.01 1.43 19.88
C LYS A 92 27.49 2.50 20.81
N LEU A 93 27.52 2.25 22.13
CA LEU A 93 27.01 3.21 23.11
C LEU A 93 27.70 4.59 23.03
N PRO A 94 29.05 4.69 22.88
CA PRO A 94 29.70 6.00 22.69
C PRO A 94 29.20 6.77 21.47
N ALA A 95 28.95 6.08 20.34
CA ALA A 95 28.41 6.70 19.14
C ALA A 95 26.97 7.20 19.37
N TYR A 96 26.13 6.40 20.02
CA TYR A 96 24.78 6.81 20.42
C TYR A 96 24.80 8.06 21.31
N LEU A 97 25.63 8.06 22.36
CA LEU A 97 25.75 9.19 23.30
C LEU A 97 26.28 10.46 22.62
N ASN A 98 27.24 10.35 21.70
CA ASN A 98 27.75 11.49 20.96
C ASN A 98 26.69 12.12 20.03
N ARG A 99 25.81 11.29 19.45
CA ARG A 99 24.73 11.73 18.56
C ARG A 99 23.59 12.40 19.33
N LEU A 100 23.08 11.75 20.38
CA LEU A 100 21.82 12.14 21.04
C LEU A 100 21.99 12.68 22.47
N GLY A 101 23.16 12.47 23.09
CA GLY A 101 23.46 12.96 24.44
C GLY A 101 23.46 14.49 24.56
N ARG A 102 23.57 15.21 23.44
CA ARG A 102 23.43 16.68 23.38
C ARG A 102 22.03 17.15 23.81
N CYS A 103 21.01 16.30 23.65
CA CYS A 103 19.62 16.64 23.95
C CYS A 103 19.24 16.49 25.44
N LYS A 104 20.20 16.29 26.37
CA LYS A 104 19.94 16.15 27.83
C LYS A 104 18.78 15.19 28.16
N GLN A 105 18.82 14.01 27.56
CA GLN A 105 17.77 13.00 27.72
C GLN A 105 17.82 12.37 29.12
N ASP A 106 16.67 12.02 29.70
CA ASP A 106 16.65 11.09 30.83
C ASP A 106 16.85 9.67 30.31
N LEU A 107 18.04 9.12 30.54
CA LEU A 107 18.50 7.87 29.96
C LEU A 107 18.74 6.80 31.04
N LEU A 108 18.17 5.61 30.83
CA LEU A 108 18.53 4.37 31.52
C LEU A 108 19.17 3.41 30.53
N VAL A 109 20.37 2.91 30.83
CA VAL A 109 21.06 1.95 29.96
C VAL A 109 21.12 0.60 30.64
N PHE A 110 20.56 -0.42 29.99
CA PHE A 110 20.58 -1.80 30.46
C PHE A 110 21.44 -2.68 29.56
N SER A 111 22.23 -3.53 30.19
CA SER A 111 23.07 -4.53 29.55
C SER A 111 22.99 -5.86 30.29
N ASP A 112 23.71 -6.85 29.79
CA ASP A 112 24.01 -8.11 30.46
C ASP A 112 25.26 -8.02 31.35
N ARG A 113 25.86 -6.83 31.51
CA ARG A 113 26.98 -6.56 32.42
C ARG A 113 26.94 -5.13 32.95
N LYS A 114 27.31 -4.96 34.21
CA LYS A 114 27.46 -3.65 34.83
C LYS A 114 28.73 -2.98 34.30
N ALA A 115 28.62 -1.73 33.86
CA ALA A 115 29.75 -0.93 33.40
C ALA A 115 29.50 0.57 33.63
N THR A 116 30.52 1.38 33.39
CA THR A 116 30.40 2.83 33.33
C THR A 116 31.10 3.31 32.05
N VAL A 117 30.38 4.03 31.19
CA VAL A 117 30.86 4.48 29.87
C VAL A 117 30.61 5.97 29.72
N GLN A 118 31.67 6.77 29.51
CA GLN A 118 31.57 8.24 29.35
C GLN A 118 30.73 8.94 30.45
N SER A 119 30.81 8.43 31.69
CA SER A 119 30.04 8.88 32.88
C SER A 119 28.58 8.42 32.95
N PHE A 120 28.12 7.57 32.04
CA PHE A 120 26.82 6.91 32.12
C PHE A 120 26.94 5.54 32.80
N ASP A 121 26.05 5.27 33.74
CA ASP A 121 25.93 3.97 34.38
C ASP A 121 25.18 2.99 33.48
N VAL A 122 25.81 1.85 33.22
CA VAL A 122 25.23 0.72 32.51
C VAL A 122 24.83 -0.33 33.54
N ILE A 123 23.54 -0.62 33.62
CA ILE A 123 22.94 -1.49 34.62
C ILE A 123 22.86 -2.92 34.08
N ASP A 124 23.32 -3.89 34.85
CA ASP A 124 23.09 -5.31 34.54
C ASP A 124 21.64 -5.68 34.87
N ALA A 125 20.82 -5.86 33.84
CA ALA A 125 19.42 -6.22 33.96
C ALA A 125 19.22 -7.62 34.61
N LEU A 126 20.21 -8.50 34.53
CA LEU A 126 20.13 -9.89 35.00
C LEU A 126 20.79 -10.11 36.37
N SER A 127 21.35 -9.05 36.97
CA SER A 127 22.13 -9.11 38.21
C SER A 127 21.37 -9.70 39.40
N HIS A 128 20.04 -9.51 39.47
CA HIS A 128 19.19 -10.01 40.56
C HIS A 128 18.39 -11.27 40.18
N VAL A 129 18.57 -11.81 38.97
CA VAL A 129 17.87 -13.04 38.55
C VAL A 129 18.33 -14.19 39.45
N ARG A 130 17.36 -14.84 40.09
CA ARG A 130 17.62 -15.89 41.08
C ARG A 130 18.31 -17.11 40.46
N PRO A 131 19.15 -17.84 41.21
CA PRO A 131 19.85 -19.02 40.72
C PRO A 131 18.94 -20.11 40.13
N GLU A 132 17.72 -20.26 40.65
CA GLU A 132 16.72 -21.21 40.16
C GLU A 132 16.35 -21.03 38.68
N TYR A 133 16.41 -19.80 38.16
CA TYR A 133 16.17 -19.53 36.74
C TYR A 133 17.39 -19.79 35.85
N LYS A 134 18.58 -19.85 36.46
CA LYS A 134 19.86 -20.13 35.80
C LYS A 134 20.17 -21.64 35.83
N TRP A 135 19.61 -22.37 36.79
CA TRP A 135 19.80 -23.81 36.95
C TRP A 135 19.32 -24.58 35.72
N GLU A 136 20.15 -25.50 35.21
CA GLU A 136 19.88 -26.31 34.01
C GLU A 136 19.51 -25.49 32.75
N ASN A 137 19.86 -24.20 32.72
CA ASN A 137 19.57 -23.31 31.62
C ASN A 137 20.86 -22.93 30.88
N ALA A 138 21.12 -23.62 29.77
CA ALA A 138 22.33 -23.43 28.97
C ALA A 138 22.46 -22.01 28.38
N ASP A 139 21.37 -21.24 28.28
CA ASP A 139 21.44 -19.84 27.81
C ASP A 139 22.26 -18.97 28.78
N PHE A 140 22.26 -19.27 30.09
CA PHE A 140 23.02 -18.53 31.10
C PHE A 140 24.52 -18.85 31.12
N ASN A 141 24.97 -19.90 30.41
CA ASN A 141 26.41 -20.11 30.18
C ASN A 141 27.03 -18.91 29.45
N VAL A 142 26.26 -18.24 28.58
CA VAL A 142 26.67 -17.01 27.89
C VAL A 142 26.84 -15.88 28.89
N TYR A 143 25.92 -15.72 29.85
CA TYR A 143 26.02 -14.70 30.90
C TYR A 143 27.26 -14.91 31.77
N ASP A 144 27.51 -16.14 32.21
CA ASP A 144 28.70 -16.47 33.03
C ASP A 144 30.00 -16.20 32.27
N SER A 145 30.03 -16.54 30.98
CA SER A 145 31.16 -16.24 30.09
C SER A 145 31.40 -14.73 29.96
N ILE A 146 30.32 -13.95 29.81
CA ILE A 146 30.39 -12.48 29.77
C ILE A 146 30.94 -11.97 31.09
N GLN A 147 30.44 -12.43 32.24
CA GLN A 147 30.93 -11.97 33.55
C GLN A 147 32.39 -12.33 33.82
N ALA A 148 32.87 -13.48 33.33
CA ALA A 148 34.25 -13.93 33.48
C ALA A 148 35.25 -13.23 32.53
N ALA A 149 34.80 -12.66 31.41
CA ALA A 149 35.67 -12.07 30.40
C ALA A 149 36.20 -10.69 30.83
N ASN A 150 37.48 -10.39 30.60
CA ASN A 150 38.01 -9.03 30.84
C ASN A 150 37.49 -8.02 29.81
N GLU A 151 37.29 -8.46 28.56
CA GLU A 151 36.67 -7.68 27.49
C GLU A 151 35.65 -8.57 26.76
N THR A 152 34.49 -8.03 26.45
CA THR A 152 33.43 -8.75 25.72
C THR A 152 33.49 -8.37 24.25
N ALA A 153 33.59 -9.35 23.35
CA ALA A 153 33.52 -9.11 21.92
C ALA A 153 32.18 -8.47 21.53
N ASP A 154 32.22 -7.68 20.45
CA ASP A 154 31.14 -6.81 20.01
C ASP A 154 29.84 -7.57 19.65
N LYS A 155 30.00 -8.74 19.02
CA LYS A 155 28.90 -9.68 18.71
C LYS A 155 29.29 -11.08 19.18
N SER A 156 28.58 -11.59 20.18
CA SER A 156 28.58 -13.02 20.47
C SER A 156 27.61 -13.73 19.52
N PRO A 157 27.99 -14.82 18.84
CA PRO A 157 27.09 -15.63 18.00
C PRO A 157 25.82 -16.08 18.75
N ASP A 158 25.92 -16.22 20.07
CA ASP A 158 24.87 -16.69 20.96
C ASP A 158 24.28 -15.59 21.85
N GLY A 159 24.70 -14.33 21.68
CA GLY A 159 24.24 -13.21 22.54
C GLY A 159 22.73 -13.01 22.52
N TRP A 160 22.09 -13.31 21.38
CA TRP A 160 20.63 -13.26 21.23
C TRP A 160 19.89 -14.24 22.13
N LYS A 161 20.50 -15.39 22.50
CA LYS A 161 19.90 -16.38 23.41
C LYS A 161 19.68 -15.82 24.80
N LEU A 162 20.58 -14.95 25.25
CA LEU A 162 20.49 -14.29 26.56
C LEU A 162 19.58 -13.06 26.53
N ASP A 163 19.48 -12.40 25.39
CA ASP A 163 18.78 -11.12 25.26
C ASP A 163 17.29 -11.19 25.64
N LYS A 164 16.63 -12.32 25.35
CA LYS A 164 15.22 -12.56 25.73
C LYS A 164 14.95 -12.44 27.24
N TYR A 165 15.95 -12.71 28.09
CA TYR A 165 15.78 -12.64 29.55
C TYR A 165 15.84 -11.23 30.11
N LYS A 166 16.37 -10.24 29.37
CA LYS A 166 16.51 -8.85 29.85
C LYS A 166 15.16 -8.12 29.91
N PHE A 167 14.23 -8.44 29.02
CA PHE A 167 12.98 -7.69 28.83
C PHE A 167 12.15 -7.55 30.12
N LEU A 168 11.92 -8.63 30.87
CA LEU A 168 11.06 -8.58 32.06
C LEU A 168 11.75 -7.90 33.27
N PRO A 169 12.99 -8.25 33.67
CA PRO A 169 13.69 -7.56 34.75
C PRO A 169 13.90 -6.07 34.50
N MET A 170 14.16 -5.67 33.24
CA MET A 170 14.29 -4.27 32.88
C MET A 170 13.04 -3.46 33.25
N MET A 171 11.83 -4.03 33.16
CA MET A 171 10.60 -3.31 33.55
C MET A 171 10.58 -2.99 35.05
N GLU A 172 10.98 -3.94 35.89
CA GLU A 172 11.07 -3.71 37.34
C GLU A 172 12.14 -2.68 37.67
N TRP A 173 13.31 -2.79 37.04
CA TRP A 173 14.38 -1.83 37.22
C TRP A 173 13.98 -0.42 36.75
N THR A 174 13.37 -0.29 35.58
CA THR A 174 12.87 0.98 35.05
C THR A 174 11.84 1.60 36.00
N SER A 175 10.89 0.81 36.51
CA SER A 175 9.91 1.32 37.48
C SER A 175 10.56 1.77 38.78
N TYR A 176 11.57 1.03 39.25
CA TYR A 176 12.28 1.32 40.50
C TYR A 176 13.15 2.58 40.39
N LEU A 177 13.87 2.74 39.27
CA LEU A 177 14.82 3.84 39.07
C LEU A 177 14.18 5.14 38.59
N ARG A 178 12.98 5.07 38.01
CA ARG A 178 12.25 6.21 37.46
C ARG A 178 10.76 6.15 37.85
N PRO A 179 10.44 6.26 39.15
CA PRO A 179 9.06 6.16 39.64
C PRO A 179 8.19 7.35 39.23
N ASP A 180 8.79 8.49 38.87
CA ASP A 180 8.07 9.73 38.58
C ASP A 180 7.80 9.97 37.08
N SER A 181 8.45 9.21 36.19
CA SER A 181 8.27 9.37 34.73
C SER A 181 6.84 9.01 34.30
N HIS A 182 6.36 9.66 33.25
CA HIS A 182 5.04 9.40 32.68
C HIS A 182 5.09 8.41 31.51
N TRP A 183 6.17 8.43 30.75
CA TRP A 183 6.37 7.62 29.56
C TRP A 183 7.75 6.96 29.56
N TYR A 184 7.79 5.76 29.00
CA TYR A 184 8.99 4.95 28.89
C TYR A 184 9.16 4.49 27.45
N LEU A 185 10.15 5.02 26.76
CA LEU A 185 10.52 4.63 25.40
C LEU A 185 11.66 3.62 25.47
N PHE A 186 11.39 2.38 25.08
CA PHE A 186 12.38 1.30 25.02
C PHE A 186 12.92 1.18 23.61
N ILE A 187 14.25 1.26 23.45
CA ILE A 187 14.94 1.27 22.14
C ILE A 187 16.32 0.59 22.23
N GLU A 188 16.96 0.41 21.07
CA GLU A 188 18.33 -0.10 20.90
C GLU A 188 19.25 0.97 20.29
N THR A 189 20.56 0.69 20.20
CA THR A 189 21.57 1.67 19.73
C THR A 189 21.47 1.99 18.23
N ASP A 190 20.80 1.13 17.47
CA ASP A 190 20.51 1.25 16.04
C ASP A 190 19.04 1.58 15.73
N THR A 191 18.30 2.06 16.75
CA THR A 191 16.95 2.63 16.58
C THR A 191 17.06 4.15 16.42
N TYR A 192 16.63 4.68 15.28
CA TYR A 192 16.40 6.13 15.11
C TYR A 192 15.07 6.53 15.74
N VAL A 193 15.01 7.73 16.33
CA VAL A 193 13.79 8.29 16.93
C VAL A 193 13.61 9.74 16.49
N ASN A 194 12.45 10.06 15.93
CA ASN A 194 12.05 11.44 15.69
C ASN A 194 11.32 11.99 16.94
N TYR A 195 12.07 12.63 17.84
CA TYR A 195 11.53 13.12 19.11
C TYR A 195 10.45 14.20 18.96
N ASP A 196 10.49 14.95 17.85
CA ASP A 196 9.47 15.94 17.51
C ASP A 196 8.10 15.31 17.24
N ASN A 197 8.06 14.28 16.40
CA ASN A 197 6.85 13.52 16.14
C ASN A 197 6.40 12.77 17.40
N LEU A 198 7.35 12.24 18.17
CA LEU A 198 7.10 11.46 19.38
C LEU A 198 6.36 12.21 20.45
N TYR A 199 6.87 13.37 20.86
CA TYR A 199 6.20 14.09 21.94
C TYR A 199 4.78 14.49 21.50
N ARG A 200 4.60 14.93 20.24
CA ARG A 200 3.28 15.33 19.71
C ARG A 200 2.33 14.14 19.74
N PHE A 201 2.78 12.95 19.35
CA PHE A 201 2.01 11.72 19.47
C PHE A 201 1.61 11.43 20.92
N LEU A 202 2.54 11.52 21.87
CA LEU A 202 2.27 11.26 23.29
C LEU A 202 1.29 12.26 23.92
N THR A 203 1.21 13.51 23.45
CA THR A 203 0.26 14.51 23.99
C THR A 203 -1.21 14.14 23.77
N HIS A 204 -1.50 13.19 22.88
CA HIS A 204 -2.85 12.68 22.64
C HIS A 204 -3.29 11.63 23.66
N PHE A 205 -2.42 11.18 24.56
CA PHE A 205 -2.74 10.09 25.48
C PHE A 205 -2.55 10.50 26.94
N ASN A 206 -3.38 9.93 27.82
CA ASN A 206 -3.23 10.13 29.26
C ASN A 206 -2.21 9.11 29.79
N PRO A 207 -1.06 9.52 30.35
CA PRO A 207 -0.03 8.59 30.83
C PRO A 207 -0.49 7.72 32.01
N LYS A 208 -1.56 8.09 32.72
CA LYS A 208 -2.14 7.27 33.79
C LYS A 208 -3.00 6.11 33.26
N SER A 209 -3.44 6.19 32.02
CA SER A 209 -4.13 5.09 31.34
C SER A 209 -3.10 4.06 30.85
N ALA A 210 -3.50 2.79 30.79
CA ALA A 210 -2.59 1.71 30.41
C ALA A 210 -2.40 1.63 28.89
N HIS A 211 -1.34 2.28 28.40
CA HIS A 211 -0.90 2.30 27.01
C HIS A 211 0.37 1.48 26.79
N TYR A 212 0.34 0.65 25.75
CA TYR A 212 1.46 -0.09 25.18
C TYR A 212 1.45 0.15 23.66
N PHE A 213 2.48 0.81 23.13
CA PHE A 213 2.58 1.24 21.73
C PHE A 213 3.81 0.65 21.05
N GLY A 214 3.72 0.40 19.73
CA GLY A 214 4.87 0.06 18.90
C GLY A 214 4.48 -0.51 17.55
N SER A 215 5.45 -1.06 16.83
CA SER A 215 5.23 -1.77 15.55
C SER A 215 4.70 -3.19 15.82
N PRO A 216 3.47 -3.54 15.42
CA PRO A 216 2.87 -4.82 15.76
C PRO A 216 3.46 -5.97 14.93
N VAL A 217 3.79 -7.06 15.60
CA VAL A 217 4.05 -8.39 15.02
C VAL A 217 2.84 -9.27 15.33
N TRP A 218 2.35 -9.98 14.31
CA TRP A 218 1.13 -10.79 14.37
C TRP A 218 1.44 -12.29 14.28
N PRO A 219 1.86 -12.93 15.38
CA PRO A 219 2.10 -14.37 15.38
C PRO A 219 0.78 -15.14 15.26
N LYS A 220 0.81 -16.31 14.60
CA LYS A 220 -0.40 -17.14 14.37
C LYS A 220 -1.06 -17.67 15.65
N LYS A 221 -0.28 -17.89 16.72
CA LYS A 221 -0.72 -18.58 17.94
C LYS A 221 -0.67 -17.73 19.21
N ASN A 222 0.06 -16.62 19.18
CA ASN A 222 0.38 -15.83 20.36
C ASN A 222 -0.25 -14.44 20.30
N ALA A 223 -0.14 -13.67 21.38
CA ALA A 223 -0.65 -12.31 21.40
C ALA A 223 0.17 -11.43 20.44
N PRO A 224 -0.47 -10.44 19.78
CA PRO A 224 0.26 -9.41 19.07
C PRO A 224 1.21 -8.68 20.01
N PHE A 225 2.42 -8.41 19.56
CA PHE A 225 3.47 -7.78 20.36
C PHE A 225 4.17 -6.66 19.58
N ALA A 226 4.69 -5.65 20.28
CA ALA A 226 5.52 -4.64 19.65
C ALA A 226 6.91 -5.22 19.38
N HIS A 227 7.39 -5.11 18.14
CA HIS A 227 8.74 -5.50 17.77
C HIS A 227 9.78 -4.73 18.60
N GLY A 228 10.61 -5.44 19.37
CA GLY A 228 11.51 -4.83 20.37
C GLY A 228 12.49 -3.80 19.78
N GLY A 229 13.11 -4.13 18.65
CA GLY A 229 14.12 -3.25 18.03
C GLY A 229 13.54 -2.04 17.29
N SER A 230 12.29 -2.12 16.81
CA SER A 230 11.55 -0.96 16.29
C SER A 230 11.28 0.10 17.37
N GLY A 231 11.46 -0.27 18.63
CA GLY A 231 11.11 0.53 19.78
C GLY A 231 9.62 0.40 20.14
N PHE A 232 9.37 0.49 21.44
CA PHE A 232 8.02 0.45 22.00
C PHE A 232 7.90 1.38 23.20
N ILE A 233 6.67 1.76 23.52
CA ILE A 233 6.38 2.69 24.60
C ILE A 233 5.44 2.07 25.61
N LEU A 234 5.77 2.21 26.88
CA LEU A 234 4.86 1.99 27.99
C LEU A 234 4.55 3.32 28.68
N SER A 235 3.28 3.56 28.91
CA SER A 235 2.83 4.57 29.86
C SER A 235 3.11 4.15 31.31
N ARG A 236 3.15 5.12 32.23
CA ARG A 236 3.10 4.87 33.68
C ARG A 236 2.00 3.89 34.05
N GLY A 237 0.76 4.11 33.60
CA GLY A 237 -0.37 3.24 33.92
C GLY A 237 -0.21 1.79 33.43
N ALA A 238 0.49 1.57 32.31
CA ALA A 238 0.81 0.23 31.83
C ALA A 238 1.89 -0.43 32.68
N LEU A 239 2.96 0.30 33.01
CA LEU A 239 4.04 -0.22 33.83
C LEU A 239 3.56 -0.54 35.25
N ASP A 240 2.71 0.30 35.85
CA ASP A 240 2.14 0.06 37.18
C ASP A 240 1.31 -1.22 37.24
N LYS A 241 0.51 -1.50 36.20
CA LYS A 241 -0.23 -2.76 36.09
C LYS A 241 0.70 -3.96 35.98
N LEU A 242 1.79 -3.82 35.20
CA LEU A 242 2.80 -4.86 35.10
C LEU A 242 3.46 -5.11 36.46
N MET A 243 3.89 -4.06 37.17
CA MET A 243 4.48 -4.17 38.51
C MET A 243 3.50 -4.78 39.52
N ALA A 244 2.21 -4.47 39.42
CA ALA A 244 1.18 -5.08 40.26
C ALA A 244 1.09 -6.60 40.10
N ARG A 245 1.26 -7.10 38.86
CA ARG A 245 1.39 -8.53 38.60
C ARG A 245 2.70 -9.08 39.15
N GLY A 246 3.82 -8.38 38.98
CA GLY A 246 5.15 -8.79 39.46
C GLY A 246 5.18 -9.07 40.97
N ARG A 247 4.51 -8.23 41.77
CA ARG A 247 4.40 -8.40 43.23
C ARG A 247 3.87 -9.78 43.68
N MET A 248 3.15 -10.50 42.83
CA MET A 248 2.66 -11.86 43.11
C MET A 248 3.76 -12.93 43.07
N PHE A 249 4.89 -12.63 42.41
CA PHE A 249 6.01 -13.54 42.18
C PHE A 249 7.29 -13.10 42.90
N ALA A 250 7.36 -11.85 43.34
CA ALA A 250 8.47 -11.34 44.14
C ALA A 250 8.40 -11.90 45.57
N GLU A 251 9.40 -12.71 45.95
CA GLU A 251 9.61 -13.13 47.34
C GLU A 251 10.12 -11.97 48.22
N ASN A 252 10.84 -11.00 47.62
CA ASN A 252 11.34 -9.81 48.31
C ASN A 252 11.05 -8.55 47.48
N HIS A 253 10.13 -7.71 47.95
CA HIS A 253 9.68 -6.50 47.25
C HIS A 253 10.71 -5.36 47.23
N HIS A 254 11.89 -5.53 47.84
CA HIS A 254 12.91 -4.47 47.93
C HIS A 254 13.89 -4.44 46.74
N PHE A 255 13.99 -5.52 45.96
CA PHE A 255 14.95 -5.61 44.85
C PHE A 255 14.24 -5.91 43.53
N PRO A 256 14.41 -5.07 42.50
CA PRO A 256 13.83 -5.32 41.18
C PRO A 256 14.58 -6.45 40.44
N GLY A 257 13.90 -7.12 39.52
CA GLY A 257 14.50 -8.05 38.56
C GLY A 257 14.74 -9.45 39.12
N THR A 258 13.97 -9.88 40.12
CA THR A 258 14.19 -11.17 40.82
C THR A 258 13.41 -12.34 40.23
N HIS A 259 12.50 -12.09 39.28
CA HIS A 259 11.64 -13.10 38.69
C HIS A 259 11.25 -12.78 37.24
N PHE A 260 10.59 -13.74 36.59
CA PHE A 260 10.01 -13.58 35.26
C PHE A 260 8.47 -13.60 35.25
N PHE A 261 7.81 -13.05 36.28
CA PHE A 261 6.35 -12.90 36.34
C PHE A 261 5.58 -14.25 36.23
N GLY A 262 6.22 -15.33 36.68
CA GLY A 262 5.70 -16.70 36.61
C GLY A 262 5.81 -17.35 35.22
N GLU A 263 6.53 -16.73 34.28
CA GLU A 263 6.67 -17.25 32.92
C GLU A 263 7.96 -18.05 32.73
N ASN A 264 7.90 -19.08 31.88
CA ASN A 264 9.06 -19.82 31.44
C ASN A 264 9.69 -19.15 30.21
N VAL A 265 10.63 -18.24 30.45
CA VAL A 265 11.30 -17.48 29.38
C VAL A 265 12.19 -18.37 28.51
N ALA A 266 12.67 -19.50 29.04
CA ALA A 266 13.53 -20.42 28.29
C ALA A 266 12.84 -21.01 27.06
N GLU A 267 11.53 -21.30 27.16
CA GLU A 267 10.70 -21.85 26.09
C GLU A 267 10.19 -20.80 25.08
N SER A 268 10.43 -19.51 25.34
CA SER A 268 10.06 -18.43 24.42
C SER A 268 11.09 -18.26 23.31
N CYS A 269 10.65 -17.87 22.11
CA CYS A 269 11.57 -17.46 21.05
C CYS A 269 12.24 -16.14 21.39
N CYS A 270 11.48 -15.23 22.01
CA CYS A 270 11.74 -13.80 21.94
C CYS A 270 11.28 -13.11 23.24
N GLY A 271 12.03 -12.10 23.68
CA GLY A 271 11.76 -11.39 24.94
C GLY A 271 10.64 -10.34 24.84
N ASP A 272 10.47 -9.72 23.68
CA ASP A 272 9.38 -8.79 23.36
C ASP A 272 8.02 -9.49 23.31
N GLU A 273 7.96 -10.67 22.68
CA GLU A 273 6.78 -11.54 22.71
C GLU A 273 6.43 -11.92 24.16
N MET A 274 7.42 -12.31 24.96
CA MET A 274 7.22 -12.66 26.36
C MET A 274 6.68 -11.47 27.17
N LEU A 275 7.26 -10.28 27.00
CA LEU A 275 6.75 -9.05 27.62
C LEU A 275 5.29 -8.78 27.25
N ALA A 276 4.92 -8.93 25.98
CA ALA A 276 3.55 -8.73 25.54
C ALA A 276 2.57 -9.76 26.14
N GLN A 277 3.00 -11.02 26.33
CA GLN A 277 2.19 -12.02 27.03
C GLN A 277 1.92 -11.61 28.49
N VAL A 278 2.94 -11.14 29.21
CA VAL A 278 2.77 -10.68 30.61
C VAL A 278 1.92 -9.41 30.68
N LEU A 279 2.12 -8.46 29.76
CA LEU A 279 1.29 -7.25 29.64
C LEU A 279 -0.18 -7.61 29.38
N LYS A 280 -0.44 -8.54 28.46
CA LYS A 280 -1.80 -9.04 28.18
C LYS A 280 -2.43 -9.67 29.43
N LYS A 281 -1.69 -10.52 30.15
CA LYS A 281 -2.11 -11.10 31.43
C LYS A 281 -2.34 -10.04 32.52
N SER A 282 -1.75 -8.86 32.37
CA SER A 282 -1.95 -7.68 33.23
C SER A 282 -3.06 -6.74 32.74
N GLY A 283 -3.79 -7.12 31.68
CA GLY A 283 -4.86 -6.31 31.09
C GLY A 283 -4.35 -5.09 30.31
N VAL A 284 -3.16 -5.20 29.71
CA VAL A 284 -2.57 -4.19 28.82
C VAL A 284 -2.36 -4.84 27.46
N LEU A 285 -3.08 -4.36 26.45
CA LEU A 285 -2.97 -4.85 25.08
C LEU A 285 -2.15 -3.87 24.24
N LEU A 286 -1.46 -4.40 23.24
CA LEU A 286 -0.76 -3.59 22.25
C LEU A 286 -1.76 -2.73 21.47
N ARG A 287 -1.44 -1.44 21.30
CA ARG A 287 -1.95 -0.63 20.20
C ARG A 287 -0.85 -0.48 19.15
N GLY A 288 -1.08 -1.06 17.99
CA GLY A 288 -0.06 -1.22 16.95
C GLY A 288 -0.07 -0.02 16.02
N TYR A 289 0.90 0.88 16.15
CA TYR A 289 1.01 2.10 15.33
C TYR A 289 2.07 1.95 14.24
N TRP A 290 1.96 0.90 13.43
CA TRP A 290 2.67 0.84 12.15
C TRP A 290 1.94 1.73 11.14
N PRO A 291 2.63 2.42 10.23
CA PRO A 291 4.06 2.40 9.96
C PRO A 291 4.86 3.44 10.74
N MET A 292 4.23 4.17 11.69
CA MET A 292 4.91 5.23 12.45
C MET A 292 6.09 4.66 13.26
N PHE A 293 5.84 3.57 14.00
CA PHE A 293 6.91 2.73 14.52
C PHE A 293 7.29 1.72 13.45
N ASN A 294 8.56 1.71 13.05
CA ASN A 294 8.98 0.91 11.90
C ASN A 294 10.22 0.07 12.20
N GLY A 295 10.22 -1.17 11.69
CA GLY A 295 11.36 -2.08 11.76
C GLY A 295 12.38 -1.87 10.64
N ASP A 296 11.98 -1.15 9.59
CA ASP A 296 12.82 -0.88 8.44
C ASP A 296 13.63 0.40 8.61
N LYS A 297 14.78 0.42 7.94
CA LYS A 297 15.57 1.62 7.68
C LYS A 297 15.20 2.20 6.32
N PRO A 298 15.55 3.47 6.01
CA PRO A 298 15.08 4.11 4.78
C PRO A 298 15.28 3.30 3.49
N PRO A 299 16.42 2.60 3.26
CA PRO A 299 16.60 1.78 2.05
C PRO A 299 15.71 0.53 1.94
N THR A 300 15.22 -0.04 3.05
CA THR A 300 14.39 -1.26 3.06
C THR A 300 12.91 -0.98 3.31
N MET A 301 12.60 0.28 3.62
CA MET A 301 11.26 0.73 3.98
C MET A 301 10.32 0.78 2.78
N LYS A 302 9.06 0.40 3.00
CA LYS A 302 7.99 0.50 2.00
C LYS A 302 7.48 1.95 1.91
N PHE A 303 7.46 2.50 0.70
CA PHE A 303 6.87 3.80 0.39
C PHE A 303 5.67 3.60 -0.55
N GLY A 304 4.46 3.63 0.00
CA GLY A 304 3.23 3.46 -0.76
C GLY A 304 2.03 4.14 -0.09
N PRO A 305 0.81 3.99 -0.66
CA PRO A 305 -0.39 4.67 -0.18
C PRO A 305 -0.73 4.41 1.31
N GLU A 306 -0.23 3.31 1.88
CA GLU A 306 -0.42 2.97 3.29
C GLU A 306 0.42 3.82 4.24
N GLN A 307 1.66 4.15 3.85
CA GLN A 307 2.61 4.87 4.68
C GLN A 307 2.76 6.34 4.31
N TRP A 308 2.46 6.72 3.05
CA TRP A 308 2.82 8.02 2.46
C TRP A 308 2.47 9.23 3.34
N CYS A 309 1.30 9.19 3.97
CA CYS A 309 0.74 10.26 4.79
C CYS A 309 0.91 10.04 6.30
N GLU A 310 1.76 9.11 6.72
CA GLU A 310 2.03 8.81 8.13
C GLU A 310 3.32 9.49 8.59
N ALA A 311 3.41 9.78 9.89
CA ALA A 311 4.60 10.38 10.49
C ALA A 311 5.63 9.32 10.87
N ILE A 312 6.93 9.62 10.73
CA ILE A 312 8.01 8.71 11.16
C ILE A 312 8.24 8.89 12.66
N MET A 313 8.05 7.82 13.44
CA MET A 313 8.36 7.81 14.87
C MET A 313 9.72 7.20 15.12
N THR A 314 9.89 5.97 14.64
CA THR A 314 11.11 5.19 14.80
C THR A 314 11.42 4.43 13.53
N MET A 315 12.71 4.20 13.32
CA MET A 315 13.25 3.33 12.27
C MET A 315 14.35 2.47 12.91
N HIS A 316 14.58 1.27 12.42
CA HIS A 316 15.52 0.33 13.04
C HIS A 316 16.48 -0.28 12.02
N HIS A 317 17.52 -0.96 12.51
CA HIS A 317 18.66 -1.52 11.77
C HIS A 317 19.57 -0.46 11.11
N LEU A 318 19.58 0.77 11.62
CA LEU A 318 20.45 1.81 11.11
C LEU A 318 21.91 1.52 11.45
N GLN A 319 22.77 1.58 10.42
CA GLN A 319 24.21 1.58 10.61
C GLN A 319 24.74 3.02 10.68
N GLU A 320 26.03 3.19 11.01
CA GLU A 320 26.63 4.53 11.13
C GLU A 320 26.56 5.33 9.82
N GLU A 321 26.65 4.66 8.66
CA GLU A 321 26.46 5.30 7.35
C GLU A 321 25.02 5.78 7.14
N ASP A 322 24.03 5.00 7.62
CA ASP A 322 22.61 5.37 7.56
C ASP A 322 22.35 6.60 8.43
N TYR A 323 22.88 6.65 9.66
CA TYR A 323 22.77 7.81 10.55
C TYR A 323 23.45 9.06 9.98
N THR A 324 24.64 8.90 9.39
CA THR A 324 25.36 10.01 8.76
C THR A 324 24.55 10.60 7.60
N GLY A 325 24.05 9.74 6.71
CA GLY A 325 23.22 10.16 5.59
C GLY A 325 21.91 10.81 6.03
N LEU A 326 21.26 10.23 7.05
CA LEU A 326 20.02 10.77 7.60
C LEU A 326 20.24 12.14 8.26
N SER A 327 21.31 12.31 9.05
CA SER A 327 21.61 13.59 9.70
C SER A 327 21.89 14.71 8.68
N GLN A 328 22.64 14.41 7.62
CA GLN A 328 22.89 15.38 6.53
C GLN A 328 21.60 15.75 5.81
N TRP A 329 20.74 14.75 5.55
CA TRP A 329 19.45 14.96 4.92
C TRP A 329 18.49 15.76 5.81
N GLU A 330 18.44 15.47 7.11
CA GLU A 330 17.60 16.19 8.08
C GLU A 330 17.94 17.68 8.15
N GLN A 331 19.23 18.02 8.14
CA GLN A 331 19.72 19.41 8.09
C GLN A 331 19.33 20.12 6.78
N ALA A 332 19.15 19.37 5.70
CA ALA A 332 18.79 19.87 4.38
C ALA A 332 17.31 19.65 4.03
N ARG A 333 16.46 19.34 5.02
CA ARG A 333 15.02 19.12 4.80
C ARG A 333 14.38 20.30 4.10
N LYS A 334 13.49 19.99 3.15
CA LYS A 334 12.72 21.01 2.41
C LYS A 334 11.66 21.65 3.30
N HIS A 335 11.11 20.88 4.23
CA HIS A 335 9.99 21.30 5.08
C HIS A 335 10.25 21.02 6.57
N PRO A 336 11.31 21.60 7.18
CA PRO A 336 11.63 21.38 8.58
C PRO A 336 10.55 21.93 9.53
N GLU A 337 9.68 22.83 9.07
CA GLU A 337 8.58 23.45 9.82
C GLU A 337 7.39 22.52 10.10
N ARG A 338 7.40 21.29 9.57
CA ARG A 338 6.35 20.29 9.79
C ARG A 338 6.91 18.95 10.28
N ALA A 339 6.00 18.09 10.73
CA ALA A 339 6.29 16.71 11.11
C ALA A 339 7.06 15.97 10.00
N LEU A 340 8.00 15.13 10.39
CA LEU A 340 8.71 14.27 9.44
C LEU A 340 7.76 13.16 8.97
N MET A 341 7.39 13.20 7.69
CA MET A 341 6.46 12.24 7.06
C MET A 341 7.21 11.28 6.14
N PHE A 342 6.61 10.11 5.86
CA PHE A 342 7.13 9.17 4.85
C PHE A 342 7.32 9.81 3.48
N GLU A 343 6.37 10.65 3.04
CA GLU A 343 6.48 11.43 1.79
C GLU A 343 7.75 12.28 1.74
N GLU A 344 8.12 12.92 2.84
CA GLU A 344 9.33 13.72 2.87
C GLU A 344 10.57 12.82 2.89
N LEU A 345 10.58 11.80 3.75
CA LEU A 345 11.69 10.84 3.87
C LEU A 345 12.01 10.13 2.54
N PHE A 346 11.02 9.96 1.66
CA PHE A 346 11.23 9.39 0.31
C PHE A 346 12.31 10.15 -0.48
N ASN A 347 12.44 11.47 -0.28
CA ASN A 347 13.48 12.27 -0.93
C ASN A 347 14.92 11.82 -0.57
N LEU A 348 15.12 11.08 0.52
CA LEU A 348 16.41 10.48 0.88
C LEU A 348 16.79 9.32 -0.05
N ILE A 349 15.79 8.55 -0.51
CA ILE A 349 16.01 7.35 -1.33
C ILE A 349 15.79 7.60 -2.81
N GLU A 350 14.93 8.55 -3.18
CA GLU A 350 14.52 8.83 -4.56
C GLU A 350 15.70 8.97 -5.53
N PRO A 351 16.81 9.69 -5.22
CA PRO A 351 17.93 9.83 -6.13
C PRO A 351 18.67 8.53 -6.45
N ARG A 352 18.48 7.48 -5.63
CA ARG A 352 19.11 6.16 -5.79
C ARG A 352 18.23 5.18 -6.55
N LEU A 353 16.97 5.51 -6.82
CA LEU A 353 16.04 4.64 -7.53
C LEU A 353 16.38 4.59 -9.02
N GLN A 354 16.45 3.38 -9.58
CA GLN A 354 16.74 3.13 -10.98
C GLN A 354 15.69 2.18 -11.56
N GLY A 355 15.40 2.29 -12.87
CA GLY A 355 14.45 1.40 -13.53
C GLY A 355 14.90 -0.07 -13.58
N LYS A 356 16.21 -0.32 -13.51
CA LYS A 356 16.83 -1.63 -13.37
C LYS A 356 18.07 -1.49 -12.49
N ALA A 357 18.24 -2.42 -11.56
CA ALA A 357 19.43 -2.53 -10.72
C ALA A 357 19.90 -3.99 -10.73
N ASP A 358 21.21 -4.20 -10.86
CA ASP A 358 21.83 -5.51 -10.74
C ASP A 358 22.08 -5.84 -9.26
N ASP A 359 22.06 -7.14 -8.91
CA ASP A 359 22.23 -7.64 -7.54
C ASP A 359 21.32 -6.96 -6.48
N TRP A 360 20.15 -6.51 -6.94
CA TRP A 360 19.15 -5.85 -6.11
C TRP A 360 18.03 -6.80 -5.70
N THR A 361 17.59 -6.68 -4.45
CA THR A 361 16.41 -7.35 -3.93
C THR A 361 15.31 -6.33 -3.71
N ASN A 362 14.11 -6.60 -4.21
CA ASN A 362 12.92 -5.81 -3.88
C ASN A 362 12.33 -6.19 -2.52
N MET A 363 12.99 -7.09 -1.77
CA MET A 363 12.52 -7.62 -0.48
C MET A 363 11.07 -8.11 -0.56
N SER A 364 10.66 -8.66 -1.71
CA SER A 364 9.29 -9.12 -1.91
C SER A 364 8.95 -10.24 -0.94
N GLU A 365 7.91 -10.01 -0.14
CA GLU A 365 7.28 -10.99 0.74
C GLU A 365 6.25 -11.86 -0.01
N ASP A 366 6.16 -11.73 -1.35
CA ASP A 366 5.23 -12.49 -2.18
C ASP A 366 5.63 -13.97 -2.30
N VAL A 367 4.75 -14.73 -2.93
CA VAL A 367 4.88 -16.18 -3.12
C VAL A 367 6.17 -16.53 -3.86
N ILE A 368 7.12 -17.13 -3.15
CA ILE A 368 8.27 -17.80 -3.74
C ILE A 368 7.77 -19.12 -4.35
N HIS A 369 7.76 -19.21 -5.68
CA HIS A 369 7.46 -20.46 -6.38
C HIS A 369 8.60 -21.47 -6.19
N THR A 370 8.47 -22.35 -5.19
CA THR A 370 9.47 -23.39 -4.87
C THR A 370 9.39 -24.63 -5.77
N LYS A 371 8.36 -24.74 -6.62
CA LYS A 371 8.19 -25.83 -7.58
C LYS A 371 8.47 -25.34 -8.99
N GLY A 372 9.59 -25.80 -9.57
CA GLY A 372 10.00 -25.48 -10.94
C GLY A 372 11.52 -25.56 -11.11
N LYS A 373 12.01 -25.56 -12.35
CA LYS A 373 13.45 -25.33 -12.59
C LYS A 373 13.77 -23.90 -12.16
N PRO A 374 14.84 -23.66 -11.38
CA PRO A 374 15.23 -22.31 -10.99
C PRO A 374 15.43 -21.48 -12.24
N VAL A 375 14.75 -20.34 -12.26
CA VAL A 375 14.74 -19.46 -13.41
C VAL A 375 16.00 -18.61 -13.39
N ARG A 376 16.92 -18.87 -14.33
CA ARG A 376 18.30 -18.33 -14.29
C ARG A 376 18.48 -16.94 -14.90
N SER A 377 17.41 -16.29 -15.35
CA SER A 377 17.47 -14.93 -15.89
C SER A 377 16.21 -14.15 -15.60
N PHE A 378 16.33 -12.82 -15.55
CA PHE A 378 15.20 -11.90 -15.42
C PHE A 378 14.10 -12.17 -16.46
N ASP A 379 14.47 -12.28 -17.74
CA ASP A 379 13.51 -12.50 -18.83
C ASP A 379 12.73 -13.81 -18.69
N ASN A 380 13.38 -14.86 -18.19
CA ASN A 380 12.71 -16.12 -17.93
C ASN A 380 11.76 -16.00 -16.73
N CYS A 381 12.13 -15.21 -15.72
CA CYS A 381 11.32 -15.00 -14.51
C CYS A 381 10.08 -14.17 -14.84
N GLU A 382 10.26 -13.10 -15.61
CA GLU A 382 9.18 -12.29 -16.16
C GLU A 382 8.22 -13.16 -16.97
N ARG A 383 8.72 -14.01 -17.88
CA ARG A 383 7.86 -14.93 -18.64
C ARG A 383 7.07 -15.88 -17.75
N ALA A 384 7.70 -16.52 -16.78
CA ALA A 384 7.02 -17.43 -15.86
C ALA A 384 5.93 -16.71 -15.03
N PHE A 385 6.20 -15.49 -14.56
CA PHE A 385 5.23 -14.66 -13.85
C PHE A 385 4.05 -14.24 -14.73
N GLN A 386 4.30 -13.91 -16.00
CA GLN A 386 3.23 -13.61 -16.93
C GLN A 386 2.36 -14.84 -17.23
N GLU A 387 2.95 -16.05 -17.21
CA GLU A 387 2.20 -17.29 -17.35
C GLU A 387 1.31 -17.59 -16.14
N THR A 388 1.79 -17.37 -14.90
CA THR A 388 0.96 -17.58 -13.70
C THR A 388 -0.20 -16.60 -13.56
N LYS A 389 -0.10 -15.41 -14.18
CA LYS A 389 -1.20 -14.43 -14.24
C LYS A 389 -2.30 -14.78 -15.23
N ARG A 390 -2.08 -15.71 -16.15
CA ARG A 390 -3.09 -16.04 -17.18
C ARG A 390 -4.31 -16.69 -16.55
N LEU A 391 -5.48 -16.15 -16.89
CA LEU A 391 -6.75 -16.82 -16.60
C LEU A 391 -6.83 -18.11 -17.42
N LEU A 392 -7.44 -19.13 -16.83
CA LEU A 392 -7.78 -20.36 -17.53
C LEU A 392 -8.74 -20.04 -18.69
N ALA A 393 -8.68 -20.86 -19.74
CA ALA A 393 -9.59 -20.73 -20.88
C ALA A 393 -11.07 -20.73 -20.45
N SER A 394 -11.40 -21.55 -19.45
CA SER A 394 -12.74 -21.68 -18.88
C SER A 394 -13.20 -20.49 -18.04
N GLU A 395 -12.29 -19.59 -17.66
CA GLU A 395 -12.60 -18.42 -16.82
C GLU A 395 -12.97 -17.18 -17.64
N ILE A 396 -12.82 -17.24 -18.97
CA ILE A 396 -13.16 -16.13 -19.87
C ILE A 396 -14.22 -16.61 -20.86
N ASN A 397 -15.42 -16.05 -20.77
CA ASN A 397 -16.44 -16.19 -21.81
C ASN A 397 -16.37 -15.01 -22.78
N VAL A 398 -16.48 -15.24 -24.09
CA VAL A 398 -16.58 -14.16 -25.08
C VAL A 398 -18.00 -14.17 -25.64
N GLU A 399 -18.69 -13.05 -25.49
CA GLU A 399 -20.10 -12.90 -25.83
C GLU A 399 -20.28 -11.69 -26.77
N ILE A 400 -21.38 -11.66 -27.53
CA ILE A 400 -21.80 -10.45 -28.24
C ILE A 400 -22.22 -9.41 -27.19
N ALA A 401 -21.72 -8.18 -27.32
CA ALA A 401 -22.14 -7.08 -26.48
C ALA A 401 -23.43 -6.45 -27.03
N GLU A 402 -24.29 -6.01 -26.13
CA GLU A 402 -25.59 -5.41 -26.42
C GLU A 402 -25.59 -3.93 -26.04
N GLU A 403 -26.63 -3.20 -26.45
CA GLU A 403 -26.77 -1.78 -26.15
C GLU A 403 -26.68 -1.46 -24.64
N LYS A 404 -27.13 -2.36 -23.78
CA LYS A 404 -27.02 -2.23 -22.31
C LYS A 404 -25.57 -2.16 -21.81
N ASP A 405 -24.61 -2.67 -22.59
CA ASP A 405 -23.19 -2.66 -22.26
C ASP A 405 -22.49 -1.34 -22.66
N ALA A 406 -23.17 -0.46 -23.43
CA ALA A 406 -22.58 0.75 -24.01
C ALA A 406 -21.93 1.67 -22.96
N CYS A 407 -22.56 1.85 -21.80
CA CYS A 407 -21.98 2.67 -20.71
C CYS A 407 -20.67 2.09 -20.19
N LYS A 408 -20.61 0.77 -19.97
CA LYS A 408 -19.39 0.11 -19.47
C LYS A 408 -18.29 0.15 -20.52
N ILE A 409 -18.62 -0.06 -21.79
CA ILE A 409 -17.69 0.05 -22.91
C ILE A 409 -17.12 1.48 -23.02
N ALA A 410 -17.97 2.50 -22.88
CA ALA A 410 -17.54 3.90 -22.88
C ALA A 410 -16.63 4.24 -21.69
N GLU A 411 -16.98 3.78 -20.49
CA GLU A 411 -16.11 3.89 -19.30
C GLU A 411 -14.74 3.27 -19.56
N GLY A 412 -14.70 2.09 -20.21
CA GLY A 412 -13.47 1.39 -20.55
C GLY A 412 -12.47 2.23 -21.35
N LEU A 413 -12.94 3.11 -22.26
CA LEU A 413 -12.05 3.99 -23.02
C LEU A 413 -11.28 4.95 -22.08
N TYR A 414 -11.96 5.52 -21.10
CA TYR A 414 -11.36 6.47 -20.16
C TYR A 414 -10.51 5.80 -19.07
N VAL A 415 -10.74 4.51 -18.80
CA VAL A 415 -9.98 3.75 -17.82
C VAL A 415 -8.73 3.10 -18.45
N CYS A 416 -8.84 2.64 -19.70
CA CYS A 416 -7.76 1.86 -20.34
C CYS A 416 -6.72 2.73 -21.06
N TYR A 417 -7.05 3.98 -21.42
CA TYR A 417 -6.13 4.91 -22.08
C TYR A 417 -5.63 5.98 -21.09
N PRO A 418 -4.35 6.39 -21.21
CA PRO A 418 -3.79 7.40 -20.33
C PRO A 418 -4.42 8.78 -20.58
N ASP A 419 -4.52 9.59 -19.53
CA ASP A 419 -5.12 10.93 -19.59
C ASP A 419 -4.48 11.80 -20.68
N SER A 420 -3.17 11.69 -20.92
CA SER A 420 -2.47 12.45 -21.97
C SER A 420 -3.01 12.18 -23.39
N SER A 421 -3.44 10.95 -23.67
CA SER A 421 -4.07 10.60 -24.95
C SER A 421 -5.49 11.16 -25.04
N ILE A 422 -6.21 11.15 -23.92
CA ILE A 422 -7.56 11.70 -23.82
C ILE A 422 -7.53 13.23 -23.89
N ASP A 423 -6.54 13.91 -23.29
CA ASP A 423 -6.38 15.37 -23.32
C ASP A 423 -6.20 15.92 -24.74
N THR A 424 -5.59 15.13 -25.65
CA THR A 424 -5.47 15.51 -27.07
C THR A 424 -6.83 15.51 -27.77
N ILE A 425 -7.73 14.63 -27.35
CA ILE A 425 -9.05 14.44 -27.95
C ILE A 425 -10.11 15.32 -27.27
N GLU A 426 -10.03 15.45 -25.96
CA GLU A 426 -10.97 16.16 -25.09
C GLU A 426 -10.18 17.22 -24.32
N PRO A 427 -9.77 18.34 -24.95
CA PRO A 427 -8.88 19.29 -24.30
C PRO A 427 -9.54 19.94 -23.07
N PRO A 428 -8.77 20.22 -21.99
CA PRO A 428 -9.34 20.66 -20.72
C PRO A 428 -10.30 21.86 -20.80
N HIS A 429 -10.06 22.79 -21.73
CA HIS A 429 -10.89 23.99 -21.91
C HIS A 429 -12.28 23.71 -22.52
N LEU A 430 -12.51 22.53 -23.10
CA LEU A 430 -13.82 22.09 -23.62
C LEU A 430 -14.58 21.19 -22.64
N ARG A 431 -14.00 20.87 -21.48
CA ARG A 431 -14.59 19.96 -20.48
C ARG A 431 -15.62 20.70 -19.61
N PRO A 432 -16.84 20.17 -19.42
CA PRO A 432 -17.81 20.75 -18.49
C PRO A 432 -17.39 20.51 -17.02
N LEU A 433 -18.00 21.23 -16.07
CA LEU A 433 -17.68 21.12 -14.64
C LEU A 433 -17.82 19.68 -14.08
N ASN A 434 -18.76 18.89 -14.61
CA ASN A 434 -18.98 17.46 -14.26
C ASN A 434 -18.52 16.51 -15.39
N TYR A 435 -17.36 16.78 -16.01
CA TYR A 435 -16.96 16.11 -17.25
C TYR A 435 -16.80 14.59 -17.16
N LYS A 436 -16.47 14.01 -16.00
CA LYS A 436 -16.17 12.58 -15.88
C LYS A 436 -17.39 11.69 -16.19
N GLU A 437 -18.55 12.03 -15.66
CA GLU A 437 -19.80 11.32 -15.92
C GLU A 437 -20.37 11.71 -17.29
N VAL A 438 -20.33 13.00 -17.63
CA VAL A 438 -20.91 13.52 -18.87
C VAL A 438 -20.24 12.92 -20.11
N ARG A 439 -18.90 12.77 -20.10
CA ARG A 439 -18.16 12.20 -21.24
C ARG A 439 -18.50 10.73 -21.47
N ILE A 440 -18.68 9.94 -20.40
CA ILE A 440 -19.08 8.53 -20.49
C ILE A 440 -20.47 8.44 -21.12
N GLN A 441 -21.43 9.24 -20.65
CA GLN A 441 -22.79 9.25 -21.19
C GLN A 441 -22.82 9.64 -22.67
N ARG A 442 -22.09 10.71 -23.03
CA ARG A 442 -21.99 11.15 -24.43
C ARG A 442 -21.35 10.09 -25.31
N LEU A 443 -20.24 9.47 -24.88
CA LEU A 443 -19.56 8.42 -25.63
C LEU A 443 -20.43 7.16 -25.78
N ALA A 444 -21.12 6.73 -24.71
CA ALA A 444 -22.06 5.61 -24.76
C ALA A 444 -23.18 5.87 -25.78
N LYS A 445 -23.71 7.11 -25.82
CA LYS A 445 -24.68 7.54 -26.83
C LYS A 445 -24.11 7.55 -28.25
N ARG A 446 -22.84 7.88 -28.43
CA ARG A 446 -22.16 7.75 -29.74
C ARG A 446 -22.08 6.29 -30.21
N PHE A 447 -21.84 5.35 -29.29
CA PHE A 447 -21.78 3.93 -29.62
C PHE A 447 -23.15 3.28 -29.82
N GLN A 448 -24.22 3.81 -29.21
CA GLN A 448 -25.58 3.25 -29.25
C GLN A 448 -26.03 2.72 -30.64
N PRO A 449 -25.96 3.50 -31.75
CA PRO A 449 -26.42 3.00 -33.05
C PRO A 449 -25.60 1.82 -33.60
N THR A 450 -24.34 1.70 -33.20
CA THR A 450 -23.41 0.68 -33.72
C THR A 450 -23.82 -0.74 -33.34
N PHE A 451 -24.48 -0.94 -32.19
CA PHE A 451 -24.98 -2.24 -31.74
C PHE A 451 -26.08 -2.83 -32.64
N SER A 452 -26.77 -1.98 -33.41
CA SER A 452 -27.85 -2.39 -34.33
C SER A 452 -27.47 -2.25 -35.80
N THR A 453 -26.22 -1.89 -36.09
CA THR A 453 -25.75 -1.62 -37.45
C THR A 453 -25.22 -2.90 -38.09
N PRO A 454 -25.80 -3.37 -39.21
CA PRO A 454 -25.32 -4.56 -39.91
C PRO A 454 -23.83 -4.44 -40.27
N GLY A 455 -23.08 -5.52 -40.05
CA GLY A 455 -21.65 -5.56 -40.31
C GLY A 455 -20.77 -4.97 -39.20
N ILE A 456 -21.33 -4.35 -38.16
CA ILE A 456 -20.58 -3.94 -36.96
C ILE A 456 -20.94 -4.90 -35.82
N THR A 457 -19.92 -5.42 -35.13
CA THR A 457 -20.10 -6.35 -34.02
C THR A 457 -19.22 -5.96 -32.85
N TRP A 458 -19.87 -5.68 -31.74
CA TRP A 458 -19.21 -5.55 -30.45
C TRP A 458 -19.19 -6.90 -29.74
N ILE A 459 -18.04 -7.25 -29.17
CA ILE A 459 -17.87 -8.42 -28.33
C ILE A 459 -17.28 -8.01 -26.99
N LYS A 460 -17.69 -8.71 -25.94
CA LYS A 460 -17.20 -8.53 -24.57
C LYS A 460 -16.60 -9.82 -24.04
N ALA A 461 -15.51 -9.70 -23.29
CA ALA A 461 -14.96 -10.77 -22.49
C ALA A 461 -15.55 -10.64 -21.08
N VAL A 462 -16.16 -11.71 -20.57
CA VAL A 462 -16.78 -11.79 -19.25
C VAL A 462 -15.97 -12.77 -18.41
N HIS A 463 -15.54 -12.34 -17.23
CA HIS A 463 -14.93 -13.21 -16.23
C HIS A 463 -16.02 -14.08 -15.62
N VAL A 464 -15.94 -15.40 -15.84
CA VAL A 464 -17.00 -16.35 -15.47
C VAL A 464 -17.28 -16.34 -13.96
N PRO A 465 -16.28 -16.41 -13.06
CA PRO A 465 -16.54 -16.44 -11.62
C PRO A 465 -17.25 -15.20 -11.06
N THR A 466 -17.00 -14.02 -11.62
CA THR A 466 -17.50 -12.74 -11.07
C THR A 466 -18.55 -12.08 -11.95
N ASN A 467 -18.86 -12.67 -13.11
CA ASN A 467 -19.76 -12.11 -14.12
C ASN A 467 -19.43 -10.65 -14.50
N THR A 468 -18.14 -10.33 -14.57
CA THR A 468 -17.65 -8.95 -14.80
C THR A 468 -17.15 -8.82 -16.23
N ILE A 469 -17.45 -7.70 -16.91
CA ILE A 469 -16.84 -7.38 -18.20
C ILE A 469 -15.37 -6.99 -17.96
N ILE A 470 -14.46 -7.77 -18.52
CA ILE A 470 -13.00 -7.62 -18.33
C ILE A 470 -12.27 -7.16 -19.59
N GLY A 471 -12.97 -7.12 -20.72
CA GLY A 471 -12.45 -6.58 -21.99
C GLY A 471 -13.55 -6.46 -23.03
N THR A 472 -13.28 -5.71 -24.10
CA THR A 472 -14.22 -5.53 -25.22
C THR A 472 -13.47 -5.29 -26.52
N ALA A 473 -14.08 -5.65 -27.65
CA ALA A 473 -13.59 -5.32 -28.98
C ALA A 473 -14.73 -4.94 -29.92
N CYS A 474 -14.45 -4.08 -30.89
CA CYS A 474 -15.38 -3.70 -31.96
C CYS A 474 -14.81 -4.10 -33.31
N TRP A 475 -15.47 -5.08 -33.93
CA TRP A 475 -15.13 -5.60 -35.24
C TRP A 475 -16.12 -5.10 -36.29
N THR A 476 -15.61 -4.71 -37.46
CA THR A 476 -16.39 -4.42 -38.64
C THR A 476 -16.09 -5.48 -39.71
N GLY A 477 -17.15 -6.08 -40.24
CA GLY A 477 -17.07 -7.21 -41.18
C GLY A 477 -16.68 -6.80 -42.61
N PRO A 478 -16.31 -7.78 -43.45
CA PRO A 478 -15.73 -7.58 -44.77
C PRO A 478 -16.62 -6.89 -45.80
N ASP A 479 -17.94 -6.98 -45.64
CA ASP A 479 -18.92 -6.37 -46.54
C ASP A 479 -19.34 -4.96 -46.10
N ALA A 480 -18.85 -4.48 -44.96
CA ALA A 480 -19.19 -3.17 -44.44
C ALA A 480 -18.40 -2.06 -45.17
N PRO A 481 -18.97 -0.85 -45.29
CA PRO A 481 -18.28 0.27 -45.91
C PRO A 481 -17.05 0.73 -45.13
N ILE A 482 -16.08 1.33 -45.83
CA ILE A 482 -14.87 1.93 -45.24
C ILE A 482 -15.20 3.30 -44.65
N VAL A 483 -15.98 3.29 -43.57
CA VAL A 483 -16.28 4.46 -42.73
C VAL A 483 -16.24 4.06 -41.27
N CYS A 484 -15.29 4.60 -40.50
CA CYS A 484 -15.18 4.33 -39.08
C CYS A 484 -16.47 4.77 -38.34
N PRO A 485 -17.11 3.87 -37.57
CA PRO A 485 -18.38 4.18 -36.91
C PRO A 485 -18.27 5.24 -35.80
N ASN A 486 -17.06 5.57 -35.36
CA ASN A 486 -16.83 6.55 -34.30
C ASN A 486 -16.83 8.00 -34.80
N ARG A 487 -16.81 8.25 -36.12
CA ARG A 487 -16.79 9.60 -36.69
C ARG A 487 -18.13 10.33 -36.46
N ARG A 488 -18.10 11.67 -36.35
CA ARG A 488 -19.35 12.45 -36.26
C ARG A 488 -20.22 12.30 -37.52
N ASP A 489 -19.63 12.26 -38.71
CA ASP A 489 -20.36 12.12 -39.98
C ASP A 489 -20.89 10.69 -40.22
N ALA A 490 -20.51 9.70 -39.40
CA ALA A 490 -21.09 8.36 -39.41
C ALA A 490 -22.61 8.40 -39.15
N PHE A 491 -23.09 9.36 -38.35
CA PHE A 491 -24.52 9.54 -38.07
C PHE A 491 -25.35 9.82 -39.32
N THR A 492 -24.78 10.56 -40.27
CA THR A 492 -25.42 10.84 -41.56
C THR A 492 -25.15 9.70 -42.53
N PHE A 493 -23.90 9.22 -42.62
CA PHE A 493 -23.49 8.19 -43.56
C PHE A 493 -24.26 6.87 -43.39
N TYR A 494 -24.44 6.41 -42.15
CA TYR A 494 -25.19 5.18 -41.86
C TYR A 494 -26.70 5.43 -41.67
N GLY A 495 -27.19 6.66 -41.88
CA GLY A 495 -28.61 7.01 -41.69
C GLY A 495 -29.09 6.96 -40.23
N TRP A 496 -28.18 6.94 -39.25
CA TRP A 496 -28.54 6.86 -37.83
C TRP A 496 -29.29 8.09 -37.34
N ARG A 497 -28.96 9.28 -37.85
CA ARG A 497 -29.66 10.53 -37.53
C ARG A 497 -31.17 10.38 -37.73
N GLU A 498 -31.56 9.92 -38.92
CA GLU A 498 -32.97 9.74 -39.30
C GLU A 498 -33.59 8.59 -38.53
N LYS A 499 -32.90 7.45 -38.45
CA LYS A 499 -33.38 6.24 -37.73
C LYS A 499 -33.64 6.49 -36.24
N LEU A 500 -32.82 7.30 -35.59
CA LEU A 500 -32.93 7.63 -34.17
C LEU A 500 -33.79 8.88 -33.90
N GLY A 501 -34.18 9.62 -34.94
CA GLY A 501 -34.92 10.88 -34.80
C GLY A 501 -34.12 11.98 -34.09
N TRP A 502 -32.78 11.97 -34.24
CA TRP A 502 -31.92 12.96 -33.58
C TRP A 502 -31.73 14.20 -34.46
N SER A 503 -31.79 15.37 -33.84
CA SER A 503 -31.45 16.64 -34.47
C SER A 503 -29.93 16.84 -34.56
N ASP A 504 -29.47 17.71 -35.46
CA ASP A 504 -28.06 18.09 -35.56
C ASP A 504 -27.54 18.65 -34.23
N ALA A 505 -28.35 19.45 -33.52
CA ALA A 505 -27.98 20.00 -32.21
C ALA A 505 -27.75 18.91 -31.15
N GLN A 506 -28.55 17.84 -31.14
CA GLN A 506 -28.34 16.72 -30.23
C GLN A 506 -27.05 15.97 -30.57
N ILE A 507 -26.76 15.76 -31.86
CA ILE A 507 -25.50 15.14 -32.29
C ILE A 507 -24.32 16.04 -31.90
N ASP A 508 -24.40 17.35 -32.14
CA ASP A 508 -23.37 18.31 -31.76
C ASP A 508 -23.09 18.30 -30.26
N GLU A 509 -24.14 18.19 -29.43
CA GLU A 509 -23.98 18.07 -27.99
C GLU A 509 -23.15 16.83 -27.59
N LEU A 510 -23.34 15.70 -28.28
CA LEU A 510 -22.55 14.50 -28.02
C LEU A 510 -21.06 14.75 -28.24
N PHE A 511 -20.67 15.64 -29.16
CA PHE A 511 -19.29 15.96 -29.52
C PHE A 511 -18.76 17.28 -28.94
N ALA A 512 -19.57 18.04 -28.19
CA ALA A 512 -19.22 19.39 -27.74
C ALA A 512 -17.94 19.53 -26.87
N HIS A 513 -17.42 18.42 -26.35
CA HIS A 513 -16.23 18.39 -25.50
C HIS A 513 -15.01 17.75 -26.19
N VAL A 514 -15.12 17.40 -27.47
CA VAL A 514 -14.01 16.85 -28.26
C VAL A 514 -13.47 17.86 -29.26
N ASP A 515 -12.18 17.79 -29.52
CA ASP A 515 -11.58 18.38 -30.71
C ASP A 515 -11.96 17.54 -31.94
N HIS A 516 -12.63 18.19 -32.90
CA HIS A 516 -13.17 17.50 -34.07
C HIS A 516 -12.08 16.96 -35.01
N ASP A 517 -10.94 17.63 -35.15
CA ASP A 517 -9.84 17.11 -35.98
C ASP A 517 -9.12 15.96 -35.27
N ALA A 518 -8.87 16.09 -33.96
CA ALA A 518 -8.22 15.04 -33.17
C ALA A 518 -9.06 13.75 -33.09
N TRP A 519 -10.40 13.86 -33.12
CA TRP A 519 -11.31 12.73 -33.14
C TRP A 519 -11.72 12.31 -34.57
N SER A 520 -12.58 13.09 -35.22
CA SER A 520 -13.19 12.72 -36.52
C SER A 520 -12.18 12.88 -37.66
N GLY A 521 -11.38 13.94 -37.66
CA GLY A 521 -10.34 14.16 -38.68
C GLY A 521 -9.29 13.05 -38.69
N ARG A 522 -8.87 12.59 -37.50
CA ARG A 522 -8.01 11.41 -37.35
C ARG A 522 -8.63 10.16 -37.97
N HIS A 523 -9.88 9.84 -37.63
CA HIS A 523 -10.56 8.67 -38.20
C HIS A 523 -10.79 8.79 -39.72
N GLN A 524 -11.01 9.99 -40.25
CA GLN A 524 -11.11 10.24 -41.69
C GLN A 524 -9.79 9.95 -42.41
N ARG A 525 -8.66 10.40 -41.85
CA ARG A 525 -7.32 10.09 -42.38
C ARG A 525 -7.03 8.59 -42.34
N ASP A 526 -7.42 7.94 -41.24
CA ASP A 526 -7.24 6.50 -41.06
C ASP A 526 -8.10 5.70 -42.07
N ASP A 527 -9.35 6.09 -42.30
CA ASP A 527 -10.21 5.52 -43.34
C ASP A 527 -9.65 5.70 -44.75
N ALA A 528 -9.03 6.85 -45.05
CA ALA A 528 -8.41 7.10 -46.34
C ALA A 528 -7.22 6.15 -46.60
N VAL A 529 -6.36 5.95 -45.59
CA VAL A 529 -5.25 4.98 -45.67
C VAL A 529 -5.77 3.55 -45.78
N ARG A 530 -6.81 3.18 -45.02
CA ARG A 530 -7.46 1.87 -45.14
C ARG A 530 -8.03 1.64 -46.54
N LYS A 531 -8.66 2.65 -47.13
CA LYS A 531 -9.19 2.61 -48.51
C LYS A 531 -8.09 2.51 -49.56
N GLU A 532 -6.97 3.21 -49.38
CA GLU A 532 -5.81 3.11 -50.26
C GLU A 532 -5.23 1.69 -50.27
N LEU A 533 -5.07 1.09 -49.08
CA LEU A 533 -4.43 -0.21 -48.93
C LEU A 533 -5.34 -1.40 -49.26
N LEU A 534 -6.63 -1.32 -48.90
CA LEU A 534 -7.56 -2.46 -48.94
C LEU A 534 -8.89 -2.15 -49.63
N GLY A 535 -9.06 -0.99 -50.28
CA GLY A 535 -10.34 -0.58 -50.88
C GLY A 535 -10.84 -1.49 -52.01
N GLY A 536 -9.95 -2.29 -52.61
CA GLY A 536 -10.28 -3.28 -53.64
C GLY A 536 -10.53 -4.69 -53.11
N GLU A 537 -10.46 -4.92 -51.79
CA GLU A 537 -10.59 -6.25 -51.20
C GLU A 537 -11.43 -6.28 -49.93
N LYS A 538 -12.09 -7.42 -49.70
CA LYS A 538 -12.85 -7.68 -48.48
C LYS A 538 -11.91 -7.82 -47.30
N HIS A 539 -12.21 -7.13 -46.20
CA HIS A 539 -11.37 -7.18 -45.01
C HIS A 539 -12.12 -6.89 -43.70
N TRP A 540 -11.74 -7.57 -42.63
CA TRP A 540 -12.17 -7.23 -41.28
C TRP A 540 -11.44 -5.99 -40.76
N TYR A 541 -12.13 -5.16 -39.97
CA TYR A 541 -11.54 -4.00 -39.30
C TYR A 541 -11.74 -4.06 -37.79
N LEU A 542 -10.63 -3.98 -37.02
CA LEU A 542 -10.67 -3.83 -35.58
C LEU A 542 -10.58 -2.35 -35.21
N SER A 543 -11.71 -1.74 -34.86
CA SER A 543 -11.77 -0.31 -34.54
C SER A 543 -11.43 0.01 -33.08
N LEU A 544 -11.62 -0.96 -32.18
CA LEU A 544 -11.33 -0.81 -30.75
C LEU A 544 -11.01 -2.16 -30.12
N LEU A 545 -10.01 -2.20 -29.23
CA LEU A 545 -9.70 -3.33 -28.37
C LEU A 545 -9.32 -2.80 -26.99
N LEU A 546 -10.04 -3.25 -25.96
CA LEU A 546 -9.84 -2.85 -24.57
C LEU A 546 -9.69 -4.06 -23.66
N THR A 547 -8.83 -3.94 -22.66
CA THR A 547 -8.75 -4.84 -21.51
C THR A 547 -8.56 -3.98 -20.28
N TRP A 548 -9.46 -4.10 -19.31
CA TRP A 548 -9.41 -3.31 -18.08
C TRP A 548 -8.07 -3.53 -17.35
N PRO A 549 -7.43 -2.49 -16.79
CA PRO A 549 -6.06 -2.53 -16.28
C PRO A 549 -5.74 -3.73 -15.37
N GLU A 550 -6.64 -4.06 -14.45
CA GLU A 550 -6.51 -5.15 -13.50
C GLU A 550 -6.55 -6.56 -14.13
N TRP A 551 -7.05 -6.65 -15.37
CA TRP A 551 -7.16 -7.87 -16.18
C TRP A 551 -6.13 -7.95 -17.32
N GLN A 552 -5.28 -6.94 -17.50
CA GLN A 552 -4.21 -6.95 -18.49
C GLN A 552 -3.14 -8.00 -18.18
N GLY A 553 -2.49 -8.53 -19.23
CA GLY A 553 -1.52 -9.62 -19.11
C GLY A 553 -2.13 -11.01 -18.86
N ARG A 554 -3.44 -11.10 -18.61
CA ARG A 554 -4.11 -12.35 -18.24
C ARG A 554 -4.72 -13.15 -19.40
N GLY A 555 -4.40 -12.80 -20.64
CA GLY A 555 -4.89 -13.49 -21.85
C GLY A 555 -6.22 -12.98 -22.43
N VAL A 556 -6.86 -11.97 -21.83
CA VAL A 556 -8.16 -11.42 -22.27
C VAL A 556 -8.14 -10.89 -23.71
N ALA A 557 -7.18 -10.02 -24.04
CA ALA A 557 -7.04 -9.46 -25.40
C ALA A 557 -6.91 -10.53 -26.47
N ARG A 558 -6.19 -11.64 -26.19
CA ARG A 558 -6.04 -12.75 -27.12
C ARG A 558 -7.38 -13.44 -27.42
N ARG A 559 -8.24 -13.59 -26.42
CA ARG A 559 -9.59 -14.18 -26.60
C ARG A 559 -10.48 -13.30 -27.49
N LEU A 560 -10.45 -11.99 -27.28
CA LEU A 560 -11.18 -11.02 -28.11
C LEU A 560 -10.65 -10.98 -29.55
N LEU A 561 -9.34 -11.11 -29.73
CA LEU A 561 -8.73 -11.17 -31.07
C LEU A 561 -9.11 -12.45 -31.82
N ASN A 562 -9.05 -13.61 -31.15
CA ASN A 562 -9.39 -14.89 -31.77
C ASN A 562 -10.81 -14.90 -32.34
N TRP A 563 -11.78 -14.21 -31.72
CA TRP A 563 -13.15 -14.13 -32.26
C TRP A 563 -13.19 -13.63 -33.73
N GLY A 564 -12.40 -12.61 -34.07
CA GLY A 564 -12.32 -12.09 -35.44
C GLY A 564 -11.38 -12.91 -36.32
N ILE A 565 -10.26 -13.37 -35.76
CA ILE A 565 -9.26 -14.17 -36.49
C ILE A 565 -9.86 -15.50 -36.96
N ASP A 566 -10.54 -16.22 -36.08
CA ASP A 566 -11.14 -17.52 -36.39
C ASP A 566 -12.17 -17.41 -37.52
N LYS A 567 -12.86 -16.26 -37.64
CA LYS A 567 -13.78 -15.97 -38.74
C LYS A 567 -13.05 -15.64 -40.04
N ALA A 568 -12.01 -14.82 -39.97
CA ALA A 568 -11.21 -14.45 -41.13
C ALA A 568 -10.50 -15.68 -41.73
N ASP A 569 -10.00 -16.57 -40.87
CA ASP A 569 -9.28 -17.79 -41.26
C ASP A 569 -10.17 -18.94 -41.72
N ALA A 570 -11.48 -18.88 -41.46
CA ALA A 570 -12.43 -19.90 -41.91
C ALA A 570 -12.76 -19.79 -43.41
N GLU A 571 -12.46 -18.65 -44.04
CA GLU A 571 -12.63 -18.43 -45.48
C GLU A 571 -11.42 -18.93 -46.28
N ASP A 572 -11.64 -19.34 -47.52
CA ASP A 572 -10.57 -19.77 -48.44
C ASP A 572 -10.58 -18.92 -49.73
N PRO A 573 -9.59 -18.03 -49.94
CA PRO A 573 -8.47 -17.74 -49.05
C PRO A 573 -8.88 -16.93 -47.79
N PRO A 574 -8.08 -16.95 -46.71
CA PRO A 574 -8.37 -16.17 -45.50
C PRO A 574 -8.60 -14.69 -45.80
N THR A 575 -9.67 -14.14 -45.24
CA THR A 575 -10.04 -12.73 -45.41
C THR A 575 -9.01 -11.83 -44.72
N ALA A 576 -8.60 -10.74 -45.39
CA ALA A 576 -7.64 -9.80 -44.80
C ALA A 576 -8.21 -9.13 -43.53
N MET A 577 -7.34 -8.71 -42.62
CA MET A 577 -7.72 -7.96 -41.42
C MET A 577 -6.86 -6.71 -41.27
N TYR A 578 -7.46 -5.62 -40.82
CA TYR A 578 -6.84 -4.31 -40.68
C TYR A 578 -7.03 -3.74 -39.27
N LEU A 579 -6.00 -3.07 -38.75
CA LEU A 579 -6.08 -2.27 -37.53
C LEU A 579 -5.04 -1.16 -37.50
N GLU A 580 -5.28 -0.15 -36.67
CA GLU A 580 -4.28 0.81 -36.22
C GLU A 580 -3.85 0.52 -34.77
N THR A 581 -2.54 0.56 -34.50
CA THR A 581 -1.97 0.28 -33.17
C THR A 581 -1.07 1.40 -32.66
N SER A 582 -1.00 1.55 -31.34
CA SER A 582 0.10 2.30 -30.70
C SER A 582 1.39 1.47 -30.70
N ALA A 583 2.54 2.14 -30.53
CA ALA A 583 3.84 1.46 -30.39
C ALA A 583 3.84 0.45 -29.23
N LYS A 584 3.13 0.76 -28.13
CA LYS A 584 3.02 -0.11 -26.95
C LYS A 584 2.23 -1.40 -27.23
N ALA A 585 1.16 -1.32 -28.02
CA ALA A 585 0.30 -2.47 -28.32
C ALA A 585 0.77 -3.31 -29.52
N LYS A 586 1.70 -2.80 -30.33
CA LYS A 586 2.19 -3.44 -31.56
C LYS A 586 2.55 -4.91 -31.39
N ARG A 587 3.33 -5.25 -30.35
CA ARG A 587 3.76 -6.62 -30.09
C ARG A 587 2.59 -7.59 -29.93
N VAL A 588 1.46 -7.17 -29.34
CA VAL A 588 0.28 -8.05 -29.15
C VAL A 588 -0.26 -8.55 -30.48
N TYR A 589 -0.30 -7.67 -31.49
CA TYR A 589 -0.83 -7.98 -32.80
C TYR A 589 0.15 -8.81 -33.66
N GLU A 590 1.46 -8.55 -33.54
CA GLU A 590 2.50 -9.35 -34.22
C GLU A 590 2.50 -10.83 -33.81
N HIS A 591 2.16 -11.11 -32.55
CA HIS A 591 2.03 -12.47 -32.01
C HIS A 591 0.88 -13.26 -32.63
N VAL A 592 -0.11 -12.59 -33.21
CA VAL A 592 -1.27 -13.23 -33.86
C VAL A 592 -1.26 -13.09 -35.39
N GLY A 593 -0.14 -12.65 -35.96
CA GLY A 593 0.10 -12.66 -37.40
C GLY A 593 -0.14 -11.34 -38.13
N PHE A 594 -0.40 -10.24 -37.42
CA PHE A 594 -0.42 -8.91 -38.05
C PHE A 594 1.00 -8.45 -38.40
N VAL A 595 1.14 -7.81 -39.55
CA VAL A 595 2.38 -7.26 -40.08
C VAL A 595 2.23 -5.75 -40.26
N GLN A 596 3.18 -4.97 -39.75
CA GLN A 596 3.19 -3.52 -39.89
C GLN A 596 3.37 -3.09 -41.35
N GLN A 597 2.64 -2.06 -41.76
CA GLN A 597 2.75 -1.47 -43.09
C GLN A 597 3.49 -0.14 -43.01
N GLY A 598 4.66 -0.07 -43.67
CA GLY A 598 5.54 1.10 -43.63
C GLY A 598 6.01 1.47 -42.21
N GLU A 599 6.33 2.75 -42.00
CA GLU A 599 6.76 3.29 -40.69
C GLU A 599 5.60 3.66 -39.76
N GLY A 600 4.35 3.40 -40.18
CA GLY A 600 3.14 3.92 -39.54
C GLY A 600 2.51 2.99 -38.49
N LYS A 601 1.36 3.42 -37.95
CA LYS A 601 0.54 2.67 -36.98
C LYS A 601 -0.28 1.52 -37.58
N VAL A 602 -0.24 1.32 -38.90
CA VAL A 602 -1.11 0.39 -39.63
C VAL A 602 -0.56 -1.02 -39.58
N MET A 603 -1.44 -1.99 -39.34
CA MET A 603 -1.10 -3.41 -39.45
C MET A 603 -2.15 -4.19 -40.23
N ILE A 604 -1.67 -5.15 -41.04
CA ILE A 604 -2.50 -6.03 -41.85
C ILE A 604 -2.16 -7.49 -41.56
N ARG A 605 -3.19 -8.34 -41.48
CA ARG A 605 -3.06 -9.80 -41.38
C ARG A 605 -3.73 -10.45 -42.59
N ARG A 606 -3.05 -11.41 -43.23
CA ARG A 606 -3.55 -12.17 -44.41
C ARG A 606 -3.47 -13.68 -44.15
N GLY A 607 -4.18 -14.12 -43.12
CA GLY A 607 -4.15 -15.52 -42.66
C GLY A 607 -3.03 -15.83 -41.64
N PRO A 608 -2.91 -17.10 -41.23
CA PRO A 608 -1.93 -17.55 -40.25
C PRO A 608 -0.50 -17.40 -40.79
N LYS A 609 0.47 -17.14 -39.89
CA LYS A 609 1.89 -17.14 -40.25
C LYS A 609 2.23 -18.52 -40.84
N ALA A 610 2.71 -18.55 -42.09
CA ALA A 610 3.28 -19.77 -42.65
C ALA A 610 4.34 -20.32 -41.69
N ALA A 611 4.31 -21.63 -41.44
CA ALA A 611 5.24 -22.32 -40.55
C ALA A 611 6.66 -22.37 -41.17
N ALA A 612 7.32 -21.23 -41.26
CA ALA A 612 8.71 -21.11 -41.66
C ALA A 612 9.44 -20.20 -40.66
N ASP A 613 10.54 -20.73 -40.13
CA ASP A 613 11.57 -20.08 -39.32
C ASP A 613 11.24 -19.72 -37.86
N VAL A 614 11.06 -20.76 -37.03
CA VAL A 614 11.51 -20.72 -35.64
C VAL A 614 12.77 -21.57 -35.56
N LYS A 615 13.95 -20.95 -35.69
CA LYS A 615 15.22 -21.57 -35.29
C LYS A 615 15.26 -21.63 -33.75
N GLU A 616 15.76 -22.77 -33.27
CA GLU A 616 15.96 -23.16 -31.86
C GLU A 616 16.55 -22.07 -30.95
#